data_AF-A0A812STZ2-F1
#
_entry.id   AF-A0A812STZ2-F1
#
_cell.length_a   1.000
_cell.length_b   1.000
_cell.length_c   1.000
_cell.angle_alpha   90.00
_cell.angle_beta   90.00
_cell.angle_gamma   90.00
#
_symmetry.space_group_name_H-M   'P 1'
#
loop_
_entity.id
_entity.type
_entity.pdbx_description
1 polymer ?
#
loop_
_entity_poly.entity_id
_entity_poly.type
_entity_poly.pdbx_seq_one_letter_code
_entity_poly.pdbx_strand_id
1 'polypeptide(L)'
;MISGVWCLFEFLLSKQLELELVFATDVGVIGDDGCTSFDIALELGKKIESLQVANCDASSDGDRTRIFDFIVSSLGSLESMDEQIRDLMGQMLEKNLANVGFATSSLLQRLGQNARSASASETVSF
;
A
#
# COMPACT_ATOMS: atom_id res chain seq x y z
N MET A 1 -5.29 -9.20 -12.97
CA MET A 1 -5.35 -7.77 -12.62
C MET A 1 -4.84 -7.04 -13.85
N ILE A 2 -5.72 -6.36 -14.58
CA ILE A 2 -5.33 -5.63 -15.79
C ILE A 2 -4.67 -4.36 -15.29
N SER A 3 -3.33 -4.30 -15.34
CA SER A 3 -2.57 -3.08 -15.12
C SER A 3 -2.78 -2.18 -16.34
N GLY A 4 -3.95 -1.53 -16.41
CA GLY A 4 -4.31 -0.69 -17.53
C GLY A 4 -3.41 0.54 -17.58
N VAL A 5 -2.90 0.88 -18.76
CA VAL A 5 -2.08 2.09 -18.96
C VAL A 5 -2.80 3.37 -18.49
N TRP A 6 -4.15 3.38 -18.48
CA TRP A 6 -4.96 4.46 -17.92
C TRP A 6 -4.68 4.73 -16.43
N CYS A 7 -4.50 3.70 -15.62
CA CYS A 7 -4.19 3.86 -14.19
C CYS A 7 -2.84 4.52 -13.98
N LEU A 8 -1.90 4.35 -14.91
CA LEU A 8 -0.61 5.04 -14.88
C LEU A 8 -0.77 6.53 -15.15
N PHE A 9 -1.62 6.88 -16.11
CA PHE A 9 -1.95 8.28 -16.38
C PHE A 9 -2.57 8.95 -15.15
N GLU A 10 -3.55 8.31 -14.51
CA GLU A 10 -4.18 8.81 -13.28
C GLU A 10 -3.18 8.94 -12.13
N PHE A 11 -2.29 7.97 -11.94
CA PHE A 11 -1.21 8.06 -10.95
C PHE A 11 -0.34 9.29 -11.18
N LEU A 12 0.12 9.50 -12.42
CA LEU A 12 1.00 10.61 -12.75
C LEU A 12 0.31 11.97 -12.52
N LEU A 13 -0.95 12.09 -12.95
CA LEU A 13 -1.73 13.29 -12.71
C LEU A 13 -1.93 13.56 -11.22
N SER A 14 -2.28 12.54 -10.44
CA SER A 14 -2.43 12.68 -8.99
C SER A 14 -1.14 13.14 -8.32
N LYS A 15 0.03 12.63 -8.74
CA LYS A 15 1.33 13.12 -8.25
C LYS A 15 1.57 14.59 -8.61
N GLN A 16 1.29 14.99 -9.85
CA GLN A 16 1.47 16.38 -10.30
C GLN A 16 0.53 17.36 -9.60
N LEU A 17 -0.66 16.89 -9.21
CA LEU A 17 -1.65 17.66 -8.46
C LEU A 17 -1.48 17.57 -6.93
N GLU A 18 -0.41 16.90 -6.46
CA GLU A 18 -0.12 16.67 -5.04
C GLU A 18 -1.29 16.00 -4.28
N LEU A 19 -2.04 15.13 -4.96
CA LEU A 19 -3.11 14.36 -4.36
C LEU A 19 -2.55 13.17 -3.58
N GLU A 20 -3.21 12.84 -2.48
CA GLU A 20 -2.90 11.62 -1.73
C GLU A 20 -3.18 10.38 -2.58
N LEU A 21 -2.17 9.52 -2.70
CA LEU A 21 -2.22 8.27 -3.44
C LEU A 21 -2.07 7.10 -2.49
N VAL A 22 -2.97 6.12 -2.62
CA VAL A 22 -3.02 4.95 -1.74
C VAL A 22 -3.28 3.68 -2.55
N PHE A 23 -2.85 2.55 -2.02
CA PHE A 23 -3.21 1.24 -2.57
C PHE A 23 -4.47 0.71 -1.88
N ALA A 24 -5.61 0.87 -2.55
CA ALA A 24 -6.87 0.30 -2.11
C ALA A 24 -6.99 -1.18 -2.51
N THR A 25 -7.39 -2.01 -1.56
CA THR A 25 -7.71 -3.43 -1.74
C THR A 25 -9.15 -3.69 -1.31
N ASP A 26 -9.68 -4.87 -1.62
CA ASP A 26 -11.01 -5.32 -1.22
C ASP A 26 -11.18 -5.42 0.31
N VAL A 27 -10.08 -5.50 1.06
CA VAL A 27 -10.09 -5.58 2.52
C VAL A 27 -9.70 -4.27 3.22
N GLY A 28 -9.44 -3.21 2.47
CA GLY A 28 -9.04 -1.91 3.00
C GLY A 28 -7.89 -1.25 2.26
N VAL A 29 -7.41 -0.13 2.80
CA VAL A 29 -6.36 0.69 2.20
C VAL A 29 -5.02 0.36 2.87
N ILE A 30 -4.01 -0.01 2.09
CA ILE A 30 -2.68 -0.30 2.64
C ILE A 30 -2.03 1.00 3.10
N GLY A 31 -1.47 0.98 4.31
CA GLY A 31 -0.89 2.18 4.93
C GLY A 31 -1.93 3.12 5.53
N ASP A 32 -3.22 2.83 5.48
CA ASP A 32 -4.21 3.61 6.23
C ASP A 32 -4.15 3.34 7.74
N ASP A 33 -4.53 4.31 8.56
CA ASP A 33 -4.45 4.23 10.02
C ASP A 33 -5.42 3.16 10.53
N GLY A 34 -4.87 2.06 11.06
CA GLY A 34 -5.65 0.92 11.54
C GLY A 34 -5.71 -0.25 10.55
N CYS A 35 -5.22 -0.07 9.32
CA CYS A 35 -4.95 -1.20 8.44
C CYS A 35 -3.74 -1.98 8.99
N THR A 36 -3.96 -3.26 9.28
CA THR A 36 -2.95 -4.20 9.82
C THR A 36 -2.82 -5.45 8.96
N SER A 37 -3.32 -5.39 7.72
CA SER A 37 -3.36 -6.49 6.75
C SER A 37 -1.97 -6.75 6.15
N PHE A 38 -1.05 -7.24 6.98
CA PHE A 38 0.36 -7.44 6.64
C PHE A 38 0.59 -8.35 5.43
N ASP A 39 -0.04 -9.52 5.41
CA ASP A 39 0.15 -10.50 4.33
C ASP A 39 -0.28 -9.94 2.97
N ILE A 40 -1.37 -9.17 2.96
CA ILE A 40 -1.91 -8.56 1.74
C ILE A 40 -0.99 -7.45 1.23
N ALA A 41 -0.50 -6.60 2.14
CA ALA A 41 0.48 -5.58 1.81
C ALA A 41 1.76 -6.18 1.24
N LEU A 42 2.25 -7.28 1.84
CA LEU A 42 3.46 -7.95 1.38
C LEU A 42 3.27 -8.63 0.01
N GLU A 43 2.15 -9.32 -0.21
CA GLU A 43 1.84 -9.92 -1.51
C GLU A 43 1.65 -8.88 -2.61
N LEU A 44 1.06 -7.72 -2.29
CA LEU A 44 0.99 -6.61 -3.25
C LEU A 44 2.39 -6.04 -3.53
N GLY A 45 3.22 -5.87 -2.50
CA GLY A 45 4.60 -5.43 -2.64
C GLY A 45 5.41 -6.29 -3.59
N LYS A 46 5.32 -7.62 -3.46
CA LYS A 46 5.98 -8.58 -4.37
C LYS A 46 5.51 -8.44 -5.82
N LYS A 47 4.22 -8.16 -6.04
CA LYS A 47 3.70 -7.92 -7.40
C LYS A 47 4.27 -6.63 -7.99
N ILE A 48 4.31 -5.57 -7.19
CA ILE A 48 4.83 -4.25 -7.60
C ILE A 48 6.35 -4.28 -7.82
N GLU A 49 7.09 -5.07 -7.05
CA GLU A 49 8.54 -5.26 -7.21
C GLU A 49 8.90 -5.60 -8.66
N SER A 50 8.15 -6.53 -9.26
CA SER A 50 8.33 -6.99 -10.65
C SER A 50 7.58 -6.16 -11.70
N LEU A 51 6.80 -5.15 -11.31
CA LEU A 51 6.02 -4.34 -12.24
C LEU A 51 6.97 -3.59 -13.19
N GLN A 52 6.63 -3.60 -14.47
CA GLN A 52 7.27 -2.82 -15.51
C GLN A 52 6.18 -2.11 -16.30
N VAL A 53 6.15 -0.79 -16.25
CA VAL A 53 5.19 0.07 -16.93
C VAL A 53 5.15 -0.20 -18.43
N ALA A 54 6.30 -0.51 -19.03
CA ALA A 54 6.41 -0.84 -20.44
C ALA A 54 5.54 -2.05 -20.88
N ASN A 55 5.21 -2.95 -19.95
CA ASN A 55 4.41 -4.14 -20.20
C ASN A 55 2.91 -3.94 -19.88
N CYS A 56 2.49 -2.74 -19.48
CA CYS A 56 1.09 -2.46 -19.22
C CYS A 56 0.28 -2.40 -20.52
N ASP A 57 -0.90 -3.03 -20.50
CA ASP A 57 -1.80 -3.13 -21.65
C ASP A 57 -2.84 -2.00 -21.65
N ALA A 58 -3.37 -1.69 -22.83
CA ALA A 58 -4.54 -0.83 -22.98
C ALA A 58 -5.55 -1.48 -23.93
N SER A 59 -6.81 -1.10 -23.81
CA SER A 59 -7.87 -1.51 -24.75
C SER A 59 -7.67 -0.94 -26.17
N SER A 60 -6.81 0.06 -26.31
CA SER A 60 -6.49 0.76 -27.55
C SER A 60 -4.99 1.01 -27.62
N ASP A 61 -4.33 0.53 -28.69
CA ASP A 61 -2.92 0.81 -28.93
C ASP A 61 -2.64 2.31 -29.04
N GLY A 62 -3.58 3.08 -29.60
CA GLY A 62 -3.45 4.53 -29.70
C GLY A 62 -3.41 5.22 -28.35
N ASP A 63 -4.19 4.74 -27.37
CA ASP A 63 -4.18 5.28 -26.01
C ASP A 63 -2.92 4.87 -25.26
N ARG A 64 -2.47 3.62 -25.45
CA ARG A 64 -1.20 3.13 -24.91
C ARG A 64 -0.03 4.01 -25.36
N THR A 65 0.11 4.25 -26.66
CA THR A 65 1.18 5.10 -27.19
C THR A 65 1.11 6.51 -26.62
N ARG A 66 -0.07 7.15 -26.64
CA ARG A 66 -0.23 8.53 -26.15
C ARG A 66 0.12 8.66 -24.67
N ILE A 67 -0.30 7.70 -23.84
CA ILE A 67 -0.01 7.73 -22.41
C ILE A 67 1.48 7.47 -22.16
N PHE A 68 2.10 6.52 -22.85
CA PHE A 68 3.54 6.28 -22.73
C PHE A 68 4.35 7.50 -23.15
N ASP A 69 4.00 8.13 -24.27
CA ASP A 69 4.62 9.39 -24.72
C ASP A 69 4.46 10.49 -23.68
N PHE A 70 3.27 10.61 -23.08
CA PHE A 70 3.02 11.58 -22.01
C PHE A 70 3.89 11.31 -20.77
N ILE A 71 3.99 10.05 -20.34
CA ILE A 71 4.85 9.64 -19.22
C ILE A 71 6.32 9.98 -19.51
N VAL A 72 6.82 9.60 -20.69
CA VAL A 72 8.21 9.89 -21.10
C VAL A 72 8.46 11.40 -21.17
N SER A 73 7.51 12.18 -21.70
CA SER A 73 7.65 13.64 -21.75
C SER A 73 7.65 14.30 -20.37
N SER A 74 6.93 13.72 -19.40
CA SER A 74 6.78 14.28 -18.05
C SER A 74 7.88 13.84 -17.09
N LEU A 75 8.29 12.57 -17.16
CA LEU A 75 9.22 11.92 -16.23
C LEU A 75 10.59 11.61 -16.85
N GLY A 76 10.73 11.75 -18.17
CA GLY A 76 11.94 11.42 -18.93
C GLY A 76 12.01 9.96 -19.38
N SER A 77 11.38 9.03 -18.66
CA SER A 77 11.38 7.59 -19.01
C SER A 77 10.20 6.83 -18.38
N LEU A 78 9.94 5.62 -18.87
CA LEU A 78 8.95 4.72 -18.24
C LEU A 78 9.51 4.12 -16.94
N GLU A 79 10.82 3.92 -16.86
CA GLU A 79 11.53 3.43 -15.69
C GLU A 79 11.39 4.39 -14.49
N SER A 80 11.39 5.69 -14.75
CA SER A 80 11.11 6.72 -13.72
C SER A 80 9.70 6.59 -13.13
N MET A 81 8.74 6.07 -13.91
CA MET A 81 7.40 5.76 -13.40
C MET A 81 7.42 4.50 -12.54
N ASP A 82 8.16 3.47 -12.96
CA ASP A 82 8.35 2.25 -12.15
C ASP A 82 8.92 2.59 -10.77
N GLU A 83 9.95 3.44 -10.73
CA GLU A 83 10.59 3.90 -9.49
C GLU A 83 9.59 4.60 -8.57
N GLN A 84 8.76 5.50 -9.09
CA GLN A 84 7.75 6.21 -8.29
C GLN A 84 6.66 5.30 -7.72
N ILE A 85 6.22 4.29 -8.49
CA ILE A 85 5.23 3.32 -8.02
C ILE A 85 5.84 2.46 -6.90
N ARG A 86 7.10 2.03 -7.07
CA ARG A 86 7.84 1.26 -6.04
C ARG A 86 8.09 2.08 -4.78
N ASP A 87 8.46 3.35 -4.92
CA ASP A 87 8.64 4.27 -3.79
C ASP A 87 7.35 4.44 -2.99
N LEU A 88 6.21 4.66 -3.67
CA LEU A 88 4.92 4.72 -3.00
C LEU A 88 4.62 3.42 -2.23
N MET A 89 4.86 2.26 -2.85
CA MET A 89 4.63 0.98 -2.18
C MET A 89 5.55 0.81 -0.96
N GLY A 90 6.81 1.25 -1.05
CA GLY A 90 7.75 1.26 0.07
C GLY A 90 7.21 2.05 1.26
N GLN A 91 6.76 3.29 1.02
CA GLN A 91 6.16 4.15 2.06
C GLN A 91 4.93 3.49 2.71
N MET A 92 4.07 2.86 1.90
CA MET A 92 2.88 2.17 2.40
C MET A 92 3.22 0.92 3.21
N LEU A 93 4.26 0.18 2.84
CA LEU A 93 4.76 -0.97 3.61
C LEU A 93 5.34 -0.54 4.96
N GLU A 94 6.12 0.54 4.99
CA GLU A 94 6.66 1.10 6.24
C GLU A 94 5.54 1.53 7.19
N LYS A 95 4.53 2.23 6.67
CA LYS A 95 3.37 2.64 7.46
C LYS A 95 2.57 1.44 7.96
N ASN A 96 2.35 0.43 7.12
CA ASN A 96 1.66 -0.79 7.52
C ASN A 96 2.43 -1.58 8.58
N LEU A 97 3.77 -1.64 8.50
CA LEU A 97 4.62 -2.25 9.53
C LEU A 97 4.45 -1.55 10.89
N ALA A 98 4.44 -0.22 10.90
CA ALA A 98 4.21 0.57 12.10
C ALA A 98 2.83 0.28 12.72
N ASN A 99 1.79 0.22 11.89
CA ASN A 99 0.43 -0.09 12.34
C ASN A 99 0.32 -1.47 13.00
N VAL A 100 0.90 -2.49 12.36
CA VAL A 100 0.93 -3.86 12.89
C VAL A 100 1.66 -3.90 14.24
N GLY A 101 2.80 -3.22 14.34
CA GLY A 101 3.56 -3.12 15.59
C GLY A 101 2.77 -2.44 16.72
N PHE A 102 2.09 -1.34 16.42
CA PHE A 102 1.23 -0.63 17.38
C PHE A 102 0.04 -1.49 17.84
N ALA A 103 -0.66 -2.12 16.91
CA ALA A 103 -1.83 -2.94 17.20
C ALA A 103 -1.45 -4.17 18.05
N THR A 104 -0.33 -4.81 17.72
CA THR A 104 0.20 -5.97 18.47
C THR A 104 0.58 -5.57 19.89
N SER A 105 1.32 -4.47 20.05
CA SER A 105 1.72 -3.94 21.36
C SER A 105 0.51 -3.59 22.23
N SER A 106 -0.48 -2.93 21.64
CA SER A 106 -1.74 -2.58 22.31
C SER A 106 -2.53 -3.82 22.75
N LEU A 107 -2.53 -4.88 21.94
CA LEU A 107 -3.16 -6.15 22.32
C LEU A 107 -2.43 -6.83 23.48
N LEU A 108 -1.09 -6.91 23.43
CA LEU A 108 -0.27 -7.49 24.51
C LEU A 108 -0.49 -6.77 25.84
N GLN A 109 -0.56 -5.44 25.82
CA GLN A 109 -0.84 -4.64 27.02
C GLN A 109 -2.21 -5.00 27.62
N ARG A 110 -3.26 -5.09 26.79
CA ARG A 110 -4.61 -5.46 27.25
C ARG A 110 -4.66 -6.89 27.81
N LEU A 111 -3.99 -7.84 27.15
CA LEU A 111 -3.91 -9.22 27.64
C LEU A 111 -3.17 -9.30 28.99
N GLY A 112 -2.06 -8.57 29.15
CA GLY A 112 -1.32 -8.50 30.41
C GLY A 112 -2.08 -7.81 31.54
N GLN A 113 -2.87 -6.77 31.24
CA GLN A 113 -3.77 -6.13 32.20
C GLN A 113 -4.89 -7.07 32.65
N ASN A 114 -5.54 -7.76 31.71
CA ASN A 114 -6.61 -8.70 32.00
C ASN A 114 -6.12 -9.88 32.85
N ALA A 115 -4.90 -10.38 32.61
CA ALA A 115 -4.30 -11.43 33.44
C ALA A 115 -4.10 -10.99 34.90
N ARG A 116 -3.67 -9.74 35.13
CA ARG A 116 -3.49 -9.18 36.48
C ARG A 116 -4.84 -8.98 37.20
N SER A 117 -5.85 -8.48 36.49
CA SER A 117 -7.20 -8.30 37.01
C SER A 117 -7.86 -9.64 37.40
N ALA A 118 -7.64 -10.71 36.63
CA ALA A 118 -8.11 -12.05 36.97
C ALA A 118 -7.43 -12.60 38.24
N SER A 119 -6.10 -12.45 38.35
CA SER A 119 -5.36 -12.93 39.53
C SER A 119 -5.73 -12.24 40.84
N ALA A 120 -6.12 -10.96 40.79
CA ALA A 120 -6.57 -10.21 41.97
C ALA A 120 -7.98 -10.60 42.42
N SER A 121 -8.79 -11.20 41.54
CA SER A 121 -10.15 -11.64 41.85
C SER A 121 -10.20 -13.03 42.51
N GLU A 122 -9.17 -13.87 42.32
CA GLU A 122 -9.08 -15.21 42.95
C GLU A 122 -8.49 -15.20 44.36
N THR A 123 -7.90 -14.08 44.82
CA THR A 123 -7.32 -13.98 46.17
C THR A 123 -8.30 -13.51 47.24
N VAL A 124 -9.58 -13.29 46.89
CA VAL A 124 -10.63 -12.89 47.83
C VAL A 124 -11.67 -14.01 47.93
N SER A 125 -11.30 -15.10 48.59
CA SER A 125 -12.26 -16.06 49.15
C SER A 125 -11.75 -16.49 50.53
N PHE A 126 -12.61 -16.26 51.52
CA PHE A 126 -12.43 -16.38 52.98
C PHE A 126 -11.76 -17.68 53.45
#